data_AF-D4BKC3-F1
#
_entry.id   AF-D4BKC3-F1
#
_cell.length_a   1.000
_cell.length_b   1.000
_cell.length_c   1.000
_cell.angle_alpha   90.00
_cell.angle_beta   90.00
_cell.angle_gamma   90.00
#
_symmetry.space_group_name_H-M   'P 1'
#
loop_
_entity.id
_entity.type
_entity.pdbx_description
1 polymer ?
#
loop_
_entity_poly.entity_id
_entity_poly.type
_entity_poly.pdbx_seq_one_letter_code
_entity_poly.pdbx_strand_id
1 'polypeptide(L)'
;MDFAAIMKSGAIMGMLMQEMSRLSRQAGGSNKTVHDRMALAQRFCERLVVVQNIQIRQVAQLKARHIEDYIRERLAQGIARRSLQNEM
;
A
#
# COMPACT_ATOMS: atom_id res chain seq x y z
N MET A 1 12.14 21.79 8.73
CA MET A 1 12.73 20.53 8.23
C MET A 1 11.88 19.40 8.77
N ASP A 2 10.88 18.96 8.00
CA ASP A 2 9.94 17.90 8.41
C ASP A 2 9.11 17.45 7.18
N PHE A 3 9.49 16.54 6.28
CA PHE A 3 10.50 15.49 6.10
C PHE A 3 10.37 14.25 6.97
N ALA A 4 10.10 14.29 8.28
CA ALA A 4 10.23 13.15 9.21
C ALA A 4 11.14 11.97 8.75
N ALA A 5 12.46 12.13 8.64
CA ALA A 5 13.21 12.87 7.61
C ALA A 5 13.27 11.99 6.33
N ILE A 6 14.24 11.97 5.42
CA ILE A 6 14.23 11.20 4.13
C ILE A 6 13.97 9.65 4.16
N MET A 7 13.13 9.14 5.05
CA MET A 7 13.54 8.15 6.04
C MET A 7 12.58 6.96 5.97
N LYS A 8 13.02 5.78 5.56
CA LYS A 8 14.38 5.25 5.82
C LYS A 8 15.02 4.50 4.66
N SER A 9 14.49 4.61 3.43
CA SER A 9 15.14 4.17 2.18
C SER A 9 14.32 4.65 0.97
N GLY A 10 14.57 5.83 0.41
CA GLY A 10 13.79 6.38 -0.74
C GLY A 10 13.68 5.44 -1.95
N ALA A 11 14.59 4.46 -2.07
CA ALA A 11 14.55 3.45 -3.11
C ALA A 11 13.44 2.39 -2.88
N ILE A 12 13.22 1.91 -1.65
CA ILE A 12 12.40 0.69 -1.41
C ILE A 12 10.91 0.99 -1.48
N MET A 13 10.46 2.00 -0.72
CA MET A 13 9.10 2.52 -0.85
C MET A 13 8.83 2.98 -2.28
N GLY A 14 9.77 3.73 -2.86
CA GLY A 14 9.67 4.23 -4.23
C GLY A 14 9.47 3.11 -5.24
N MET A 15 10.23 2.01 -5.15
CA MET A 15 10.13 0.89 -6.08
C MET A 15 8.77 0.19 -6.00
N LEU A 16 8.35 -0.24 -4.80
CA LEU A 16 7.08 -0.96 -4.67
C LEU A 16 5.89 -0.05 -5.01
N MET A 17 5.89 1.20 -4.52
CA MET A 17 4.82 2.15 -4.80
C MET A 17 4.73 2.50 -6.29
N GLN A 18 5.88 2.67 -6.97
CA GLN A 18 5.91 2.90 -8.42
C GLN A 18 5.35 1.70 -9.19
N GLU A 19 5.74 0.48 -8.81
CA GLU A 19 5.22 -0.72 -9.43
C GLU A 19 3.71 -0.87 -9.22
N MET A 20 3.23 -0.74 -7.98
CA MET A 20 1.80 -0.83 -7.68
C MET A 20 0.99 0.27 -8.36
N SER A 21 1.53 1.49 -8.47
CA SER A 21 0.90 2.59 -9.22
C SER A 21 0.83 2.29 -10.72
N ARG A 22 1.88 1.69 -11.30
CA ARG A 22 1.90 1.25 -12.69
C ARG A 22 0.85 0.16 -12.93
N LEU A 23 0.79 -0.85 -12.06
CA LEU A 23 -0.20 -1.93 -12.14
C LEU A 23 -1.63 -1.40 -11.98
N SER A 24 -1.85 -0.42 -11.10
CA SER A 24 -3.17 0.20 -10.90
C SER A 24 -3.69 0.87 -12.19
N ARG A 25 -2.81 1.53 -12.94
CA ARG A 25 -3.12 2.10 -14.25
C ARG A 25 -3.33 1.02 -15.32
N GLN A 26 -2.47 0.00 -15.35
CA GLN A 26 -2.55 -1.09 -16.33
C GLN A 26 -3.80 -1.96 -16.18
N ALA A 27 -4.31 -2.12 -14.95
CA ALA A 27 -5.57 -2.80 -14.68
C ALA A 27 -6.80 -2.07 -15.27
N GLY A 28 -6.64 -0.82 -15.73
CA GLY A 28 -7.71 -0.03 -16.33
C GLY A 28 -8.85 0.31 -15.36
N GLY A 29 -9.99 0.71 -15.91
CA GLY A 29 -11.16 1.20 -15.16
C GLY A 29 -11.32 2.71 -15.24
N SER A 30 -12.34 3.24 -14.56
CA SER A 30 -12.56 4.69 -14.50
C SER A 30 -11.43 5.40 -13.76
N ASN A 31 -11.24 6.70 -14.01
CA ASN A 31 -10.25 7.52 -13.29
C ASN A 31 -10.40 7.41 -11.77
N LYS A 32 -11.64 7.34 -11.27
CA LYS A 32 -11.92 7.10 -9.85
C LYS A 32 -11.38 5.75 -9.38
N THR A 33 -11.60 4.68 -10.15
CA THR A 33 -11.14 3.33 -9.78
C THR A 33 -9.61 3.26 -9.72
N VAL A 34 -8.92 3.85 -10.71
CA VAL A 34 -7.45 3.91 -10.72
C VAL A 34 -6.93 4.73 -9.54
N HIS A 35 -7.56 5.87 -9.25
CA HIS A 35 -7.21 6.72 -8.12
C HIS A 35 -7.36 5.98 -6.77
N ASP A 36 -8.50 5.30 -6.57
CA ASP A 36 -8.77 4.57 -5.33
C ASP A 36 -7.73 3.45 -5.10
N ARG A 37 -7.34 2.72 -6.16
CA ARG A 37 -6.26 1.70 -6.11
C ARG A 37 -4.89 2.29 -5.80
N MET A 38 -4.56 3.46 -6.36
CA MET A 38 -3.31 4.15 -6.04
C MET A 38 -3.27 4.61 -4.58
N ALA A 39 -4.38 5.15 -4.06
CA ALA A 39 -4.49 5.56 -2.67
C ALA A 39 -4.35 4.36 -1.71
N LEU A 40 -4.93 3.21 -2.07
CA LEU A 40 -4.72 1.95 -1.37
C LEU A 40 -3.25 1.54 -1.37
N ALA A 41 -2.61 1.50 -2.54
CA ALA A 41 -1.22 1.10 -2.69
C ALA A 41 -0.31 1.96 -1.81
N GLN A 42 -0.55 3.26 -1.76
CA GLN A 42 0.17 4.18 -0.87
C GLN A 42 0.02 3.78 0.60
N ARG A 43 -1.21 3.66 1.09
CA ARG A 43 -1.47 3.29 2.50
C ARG A 43 -0.85 1.95 2.86
N PHE A 44 -0.93 0.97 1.97
CA PHE A 44 -0.35 -0.35 2.17
C PHE A 44 1.18 -0.30 2.25
N CYS A 45 1.83 0.38 1.30
CA CYS A 45 3.28 0.49 1.30
C CYS A 45 3.79 1.27 2.52
N GLU A 46 3.13 2.38 2.88
CA GLU A 46 3.39 3.14 4.10
C GLU A 46 3.32 2.27 5.34
N ARG A 47 2.30 1.40 5.47
CA ARG A 47 2.20 0.47 6.59
C ARG A 47 3.38 -0.49 6.67
N LEU A 48 3.73 -1.14 5.56
CA LEU A 48 4.83 -2.10 5.50
C LEU A 48 6.12 -1.48 6.01
N VAL A 49 6.46 -0.29 5.51
CA VAL A 49 7.74 0.36 5.82
C VAL A 49 7.73 1.02 7.20
N VAL A 50 6.68 1.78 7.52
CA VAL A 50 6.66 2.64 8.72
C VAL A 50 6.31 1.85 9.98
N VAL A 51 5.36 0.92 9.89
CA VAL A 51 4.86 0.22 11.08
C VAL A 51 5.47 -1.16 11.24
N GLN A 52 5.65 -1.88 10.13
CA GLN A 52 6.17 -3.25 10.18
C GLN A 52 7.68 -3.33 9.93
N ASN A 53 8.33 -2.23 9.52
CA ASN A 53 9.74 -2.19 9.12
C ASN A 53 10.09 -3.24 8.04
N ILE A 54 9.12 -3.57 7.19
CA ILE A 54 9.25 -4.52 6.09
C ILE A 54 9.67 -3.76 4.83
N GLN A 55 10.76 -4.22 4.23
CA GLN A 55 11.35 -3.63 3.04
C GLN A 55 11.11 -4.50 1.81
N ILE A 56 9.99 -4.26 1.12
CA ILE A 56 9.63 -4.95 -0.14
C ILE A 56 9.82 -3.99 -1.30
N ARG A 57 10.41 -4.49 -2.40
CA ARG A 57 10.73 -3.69 -3.59
C ARG A 57 9.84 -4.03 -4.77
N GLN A 58 9.29 -5.25 -4.80
CA GLN A 58 8.49 -5.76 -5.90
C GLN A 58 7.24 -6.48 -5.39
N VAL A 59 6.14 -6.39 -6.13
CA VAL A 59 4.86 -7.04 -5.81
C VAL A 59 5.02 -8.56 -5.66
N ALA A 60 5.88 -9.18 -6.47
CA ALA A 60 6.17 -10.63 -6.40
C ALA A 60 6.76 -11.08 -5.05
N GLN A 61 7.29 -10.17 -4.23
CA GLN A 61 7.83 -10.47 -2.91
C GLN A 61 6.78 -10.34 -1.79
N LEU A 62 5.58 -9.84 -2.11
CA LEU A 62 4.46 -9.82 -1.18
C LEU A 62 4.05 -11.25 -0.84
N LYS A 63 3.73 -11.47 0.44
CA LYS A 63 3.23 -12.74 0.96
C LYS A 63 1.83 -12.50 1.50
N ALA A 64 0.99 -13.54 1.50
CA ALA A 64 -0.37 -13.49 2.02
C ALA A 64 -0.44 -12.84 3.41
N ARG A 65 0.51 -13.19 4.31
CA ARG A 65 0.61 -12.60 5.65
C ARG A 65 0.65 -11.07 5.66
N HIS A 66 1.32 -10.42 4.71
CA HIS A 66 1.43 -8.96 4.68
C HIS A 66 0.06 -8.31 4.40
N ILE A 67 -0.74 -8.95 3.56
CA ILE A 67 -2.11 -8.53 3.23
C ILE A 67 -3.04 -8.84 4.41
N GLU A 68 -2.94 -10.03 4.99
CA GLU A 68 -3.74 -10.43 6.14
C GLU A 68 -3.51 -9.51 7.35
N ASP A 69 -2.25 -9.21 7.67
CA ASP A 69 -1.87 -8.33 8.77
C ASP A 69 -2.44 -6.92 8.52
N TYR A 70 -2.32 -6.40 7.29
CA TYR A 70 -2.93 -5.13 6.90
C TYR A 70 -4.45 -5.12 7.12
N ILE A 71 -5.17 -6.15 6.67
CA ILE A 71 -6.62 -6.25 6.84
C ILE A 71 -7.00 -6.30 8.33
N ARG A 72 -6.30 -7.12 9.14
CA ARG A 72 -6.55 -7.22 10.59
C ARG A 72 -6.37 -5.87 11.28
N GLU A 73 -5.35 -5.11 10.89
CA GLU A 73 -5.08 -3.79 11.46
C GLU A 73 -6.16 -2.77 11.05
N ARG A 74 -6.62 -2.77 9.80
CA ARG A 74 -7.71 -1.90 9.37
C ARG A 74 -9.02 -2.23 10.07
N LEU A 75 -9.32 -3.51 10.29
CA LEU A 75 -10.44 -3.94 11.11
C LEU A 75 -10.31 -3.44 12.56
N ALA A 76 -9.10 -3.50 13.14
CA ALA A 76 -8.83 -2.99 14.49
C ALA A 76 -8.98 -1.46 14.59
N GLN A 77 -8.79 -0.73 13.49
CA GLN A 77 -9.08 0.71 13.38
C GLN A 77 -10.58 1.03 13.23
N GLY A 78 -11.45 0.01 13.23
CA GLY A 78 -12.89 0.18 13.07
C GLY A 78 -13.34 0.42 11.63
N ILE A 79 -12.48 0.17 10.64
CA ILE A 79 -12.87 0.27 9.23
C ILE A 79 -13.87 -0.85 8.93
N ALA A 80 -15.04 -0.45 8.44
CA ALA A 80 -16.10 -1.39 8.08
C ALA A 80 -15.64 -2.35 6.97
N ARG A 81 -16.12 -3.60 7.03
CA ARG A 81 -15.81 -4.63 6.03
C ARG A 81 -16.12 -4.19 4.60
N ARG A 82 -17.20 -3.43 4.41
CA ARG A 82 -17.57 -2.88 3.08
C ARG A 82 -16.53 -1.89 2.56
N SER A 83 -15.95 -1.07 3.43
CA SER A 83 -14.87 -0.15 3.04
C SER A 83 -13.58 -0.90 2.73
N LEU A 84 -13.29 -1.99 3.45
CA LEU A 84 -12.15 -2.87 3.17
C LEU A 84 -12.29 -3.63 1.85
N GLN A 85 -13.51 -4.02 1.48
CA GLN A 85 -13.77 -4.64 0.18
C GLN A 85 -13.55 -3.67 -0.98
N ASN A 86 -13.76 -2.37 -0.77
CA ASN A 86 -13.44 -1.35 -1.78
C ASN A 86 -11.93 -1.08 -1.88
N GLU A 87 -11.15 -1.64 -0.96
CA GLU A 87 -9.70 -1.55 -0.86
C GLU A 87 -8.99 -2.83 -1.31
N MET A 88 -9.70 -3.81 -1.89
CA MET A 88 -9.15 -5.07 -2.38
C MET A 88 -9.74 -5.40 -3.74
#